data_AF-A0A0D2WQK7-F1
#
_entry.id   AF-A0A0D2WQK7-F1
#
_cell.length_a   1.000
_cell.length_b   1.000
_cell.length_c   1.000
_cell.angle_alpha   90.00
_cell.angle_beta   90.00
_cell.angle_gamma   90.00
#
_symmetry.space_group_name_H-M   'P 1'
#
loop_
_entity.id
_entity.type
_entity.pdbx_description
1 polymer ?
#
loop_
_entity_poly.entity_id
_entity_poly.type
_entity_poly.pdbx_seq_one_letter_code
_entity_poly.pdbx_strand_id
1 'polypeptide(L)'
;MSSSSQATSPSPLANTVPRIDLSKPRYSQDTYWGRVRHFVELTDPRTLLASTAELQSAAELVRTYREGKPVAATTTVDDLWRAKQLVDASIHPDTQKPILLPFRMASFVPTNLIVTTGLLIPNATVAQTIFWQWTNQSINVAFNYCNANKTTPMTNAEMGGAYAAATATSCAVALSLKKVVQNSAKFSPVVASTIRLFIPYTAVALAGAVNVFLMRSKELRSGITVFDESGNEHGTSPAAGFRAVSQVAVSRMATALPSLTLPPLLLALINRYSNNLLERRPRLVLPVNLALISCVGLTTLPFAIALFPQRASVDAAQLEPEFRNKINPTTGQPVHQFIYNRGL
;
A
#
# COMPACT_ATOMS: atom_id res chain seq x y z
N MET A 1 -73.17 -29.98 0.48
CA MET A 1 -72.43 -29.07 1.38
C MET A 1 -70.96 -29.31 1.12
N SER A 2 -70.41 -28.53 0.19
CA SER A 2 -69.13 -28.78 -0.46
C SER A 2 -68.00 -28.11 0.31
N SER A 3 -67.00 -28.91 0.66
CA SER A 3 -65.76 -28.56 1.33
C SER A 3 -64.87 -27.69 0.44
N SER A 4 -64.69 -26.42 0.80
CA SER A 4 -63.75 -25.49 0.18
C SER A 4 -62.34 -25.68 0.77
N SER A 5 -61.50 -26.40 0.02
CA SER A 5 -60.05 -26.46 0.21
C SER A 5 -59.42 -25.08 -0.04
N GLN A 6 -58.94 -24.42 1.01
CA GLN A 6 -58.09 -23.23 0.86
C GLN A 6 -56.72 -23.65 0.30
N ALA A 7 -56.45 -23.25 -0.93
CA ALA A 7 -55.13 -23.31 -1.52
C ALA A 7 -54.21 -22.31 -0.79
N THR A 8 -53.26 -22.83 -0.01
CA THR A 8 -52.13 -22.05 0.51
C THR A 8 -51.22 -21.68 -0.67
N SER A 9 -51.25 -20.41 -1.07
CA SER A 9 -50.28 -19.81 -1.98
C SER A 9 -48.88 -19.91 -1.36
N PRO A 10 -47.86 -20.46 -2.04
CA PRO A 10 -46.50 -20.42 -1.54
C PRO A 10 -45.99 -18.98 -1.61
N SER A 11 -45.69 -18.39 -0.46
CA SER A 11 -44.93 -17.13 -0.42
C SER A 11 -43.61 -17.31 -1.17
N PRO A 12 -43.24 -16.40 -2.09
CA PRO A 12 -41.95 -16.49 -2.74
C PRO A 12 -40.87 -16.29 -1.68
N LEU A 13 -40.03 -17.30 -1.49
CA LEU A 13 -38.71 -17.17 -0.87
C LEU A 13 -37.91 -16.18 -1.73
N ALA A 14 -38.12 -14.88 -1.49
CA ALA A 14 -37.20 -13.86 -1.98
C ALA A 14 -35.88 -14.15 -1.27
N ASN A 15 -34.93 -14.67 -2.03
CA ASN A 15 -33.53 -14.86 -1.63
C ASN A 15 -32.98 -13.53 -1.13
N THR A 16 -33.19 -13.23 0.15
CA THR A 16 -32.53 -12.11 0.82
C THR A 16 -31.07 -12.49 0.96
N VAL A 17 -30.25 -11.96 0.04
CA VAL A 17 -28.80 -11.90 0.20
C VAL A 17 -28.50 -11.54 1.65
N PRO A 18 -27.72 -12.33 2.41
CA PRO A 18 -27.34 -11.98 3.78
C PRO A 18 -26.82 -10.54 3.79
N ARG A 19 -27.35 -9.69 4.68
CA ARG A 19 -27.00 -8.26 4.68
C ARG A 19 -25.55 -8.10 5.13
N ILE A 20 -24.64 -8.00 4.17
CA ILE A 20 -23.21 -7.80 4.39
C ILE A 20 -22.93 -6.31 4.62
N ASP A 21 -21.93 -6.01 5.44
CA ASP A 21 -21.52 -4.64 5.71
C ASP A 21 -20.43 -4.18 4.72
N LEU A 22 -20.85 -3.47 3.67
CA LEU A 22 -19.93 -2.91 2.65
C LEU A 22 -19.15 -1.68 3.13
N SER A 23 -19.39 -1.18 4.36
CA SER A 23 -18.58 -0.10 4.95
C SER A 23 -17.23 -0.61 5.46
N LYS A 24 -17.13 -1.90 5.76
CA LYS A 24 -15.92 -2.56 6.25
C LYS A 24 -15.22 -3.34 5.13
N PRO A 25 -13.89 -3.56 5.25
CA PRO A 25 -13.19 -4.49 4.38
C PRO A 25 -13.78 -5.91 4.45
N ARG A 26 -13.69 -6.66 3.34
CA ARG A 26 -14.17 -8.05 3.25
C ARG A 26 -13.54 -8.97 4.30
N TYR A 27 -12.27 -8.74 4.59
CA TYR A 27 -11.49 -9.52 5.54
C TYR A 27 -11.12 -8.66 6.75
N SER A 28 -11.10 -9.28 7.94
CA SER A 28 -10.71 -8.61 9.19
C SER A 28 -9.33 -7.97 9.05
N GLN A 29 -9.23 -6.70 9.47
CA GLN A 29 -7.97 -5.96 9.49
C GLN A 29 -7.15 -6.22 10.77
N ASP A 30 -7.74 -6.89 11.75
CA ASP A 30 -7.09 -7.19 13.04
C ASP A 30 -6.10 -8.35 12.90
N THR A 31 -6.40 -9.30 12.01
CA THR A 31 -5.52 -10.44 11.70
C THR A 31 -4.56 -10.13 10.55
N TYR A 32 -3.31 -10.62 10.65
CA TYR A 32 -2.32 -10.45 9.57
C TYR A 32 -2.80 -11.02 8.24
N TRP A 33 -3.31 -12.26 8.23
CA TRP A 33 -3.80 -12.90 7.01
C TRP A 33 -5.05 -12.24 6.43
N GLY A 34 -5.91 -11.66 7.27
CA GLY A 34 -7.03 -10.85 6.78
C GLY A 34 -6.56 -9.59 6.06
N ARG A 35 -5.54 -8.90 6.61
CA ARG A 35 -4.90 -7.76 5.92
C ARG A 35 -4.24 -8.17 4.60
N VAL A 36 -3.52 -9.29 4.58
CA VAL A 36 -2.90 -9.81 3.35
C VAL A 36 -3.96 -10.04 2.27
N ARG A 37 -5.05 -10.74 2.59
CA ARG A 37 -6.14 -10.99 1.62
C ARG A 37 -6.79 -9.70 1.13
N HIS A 38 -6.97 -8.72 2.01
CA HIS A 38 -7.48 -7.40 1.63
C HIS A 38 -6.55 -6.70 0.62
N PHE A 39 -5.24 -6.67 0.88
CA PHE A 39 -4.30 -6.04 -0.06
C PHE A 39 -4.15 -6.83 -1.37
N VAL A 40 -4.27 -8.15 -1.35
CA VAL A 40 -4.31 -8.97 -2.58
C VAL A 40 -5.47 -8.54 -3.48
N GLU A 41 -6.67 -8.33 -2.91
CA GLU A 41 -7.83 -7.85 -3.67
C GLU A 41 -7.63 -6.41 -4.19
N LEU A 42 -7.04 -5.54 -3.36
CA LEU A 42 -6.83 -4.12 -3.70
C LEU A 42 -5.77 -3.92 -4.79
N THR A 43 -4.72 -4.74 -4.80
CA THR A 43 -3.61 -4.64 -5.76
C THR A 43 -3.76 -5.58 -6.95
N ASP A 44 -4.94 -6.18 -7.14
CA ASP A 44 -5.20 -7.12 -8.22
C ASP A 44 -5.15 -6.40 -9.60
N PRO A 45 -4.17 -6.70 -10.47
CA PRO A 45 -4.03 -6.03 -11.75
C PRO A 45 -5.20 -6.29 -12.71
N ARG A 46 -6.02 -7.33 -12.48
CA ARG A 46 -7.22 -7.61 -13.29
C ARG A 46 -8.24 -6.47 -13.20
N THR A 47 -8.25 -5.72 -12.10
CA THR A 47 -9.12 -4.54 -11.93
C THR A 47 -8.76 -3.41 -12.91
N LEU A 48 -7.55 -3.39 -13.48
CA LEU A 48 -7.13 -2.43 -14.50
C LEU A 48 -7.78 -2.69 -15.87
N LEU A 49 -8.29 -3.90 -16.10
CA LEU A 49 -8.97 -4.28 -17.34
C LEU A 49 -10.44 -3.86 -17.35
N ALA A 50 -10.98 -3.41 -16.20
CA ALA A 50 -12.36 -2.96 -16.11
C ALA A 50 -12.56 -1.66 -16.90
N SER A 51 -13.59 -1.66 -17.74
CA SER A 51 -14.04 -0.50 -18.50
C SER A 51 -14.64 0.57 -17.58
N THR A 52 -14.73 1.80 -18.10
CA THR A 52 -15.40 2.91 -17.38
C THR A 52 -16.85 2.58 -17.06
N ALA A 53 -17.56 1.88 -17.96
CA ALA A 53 -18.96 1.47 -17.76
C ALA A 53 -19.09 0.44 -16.63
N GLU A 54 -18.21 -0.56 -16.57
CA GLU A 54 -18.18 -1.54 -15.48
C GLU A 54 -17.87 -0.88 -14.13
N LEU A 55 -16.93 0.08 -14.11
CA LEU A 55 -16.59 0.82 -12.91
C LEU A 55 -17.77 1.67 -12.40
N GLN A 56 -18.49 2.35 -13.29
CA GLN A 56 -19.68 3.12 -12.94
C GLN A 56 -20.81 2.22 -12.43
N SER A 57 -21.04 1.08 -13.09
CA SER A 57 -22.03 0.08 -12.65
C SER A 57 -21.71 -0.47 -11.26
N ALA A 58 -20.44 -0.81 -11.00
CA ALA A 58 -19.99 -1.27 -9.69
C ALA A 58 -20.16 -0.20 -8.60
N ALA A 59 -19.83 1.06 -8.90
CA ALA A 59 -20.03 2.18 -7.97
C ALA A 59 -21.51 2.37 -7.62
N GLU A 60 -22.38 2.33 -8.63
CA GLU A 60 -23.82 2.48 -8.45
C GLU A 60 -24.43 1.33 -7.65
N LEU A 61 -23.98 0.09 -7.92
CA LEU A 61 -24.42 -1.08 -7.16
C LEU A 61 -24.04 -0.97 -5.68
N VAL A 62 -22.79 -0.63 -5.37
CA VAL A 62 -22.32 -0.46 -3.99
C VAL A 62 -23.07 0.69 -3.30
N ARG A 63 -23.32 1.80 -4.00
CA ARG A 63 -24.09 2.94 -3.48
C ARG A 63 -25.53 2.55 -3.16
N THR A 64 -26.24 1.97 -4.12
CA THR A 64 -27.63 1.52 -3.99
C THR A 64 -27.79 0.54 -2.83
N TYR A 65 -26.87 -0.41 -2.71
CA TYR A 65 -26.86 -1.38 -1.62
C TYR A 65 -26.64 -0.71 -0.24
N ARG A 66 -25.69 0.23 -0.14
CA ARG A 66 -25.44 0.98 1.10
C ARG A 66 -26.62 1.84 1.54
N GLU A 67 -27.34 2.42 0.58
CA GLU A 67 -28.56 3.21 0.81
C GLU A 67 -29.77 2.33 1.22
N GLY A 68 -29.62 0.99 1.23
CA GLY A 68 -30.70 0.05 1.57
C GLY A 68 -31.77 -0.06 0.49
N LYS A 69 -31.49 0.40 -0.73
CA LYS A 69 -32.40 0.31 -1.87
C LYS A 69 -32.40 -1.11 -2.45
N PRO A 70 -33.51 -1.55 -3.10
CA PRO A 70 -33.57 -2.86 -3.74
C PRO A 70 -32.52 -2.97 -4.85
N VAL A 71 -31.71 -4.02 -4.78
CA VAL A 71 -30.81 -4.44 -5.88
C VAL A 71 -31.50 -5.52 -6.70
N ALA A 72 -31.02 -5.78 -7.93
CA ALA A 72 -31.61 -6.80 -8.80
C ALA A 72 -31.66 -8.16 -8.09
N ALA A 73 -32.77 -8.89 -8.23
CA ALA A 73 -32.99 -10.17 -7.53
C ALA A 73 -31.96 -11.26 -7.88
N THR A 74 -31.25 -11.10 -9.00
CA THR A 74 -30.16 -11.99 -9.44
C THR A 74 -28.80 -11.66 -8.81
N THR A 75 -28.68 -10.56 -8.07
CA THR A 75 -27.41 -10.12 -7.47
C THR A 75 -27.00 -11.06 -6.34
N THR A 76 -25.81 -11.64 -6.45
CA THR A 76 -25.25 -12.51 -5.42
C THR A 76 -24.37 -11.73 -4.43
N VAL A 77 -24.02 -12.37 -3.30
CA VAL A 77 -23.03 -11.84 -2.34
C VAL A 77 -21.68 -11.58 -3.03
N ASP A 78 -21.27 -12.47 -3.94
CA ASP A 78 -19.99 -12.35 -4.63
C ASP A 78 -19.98 -11.20 -5.64
N ASP A 79 -21.11 -10.90 -6.27
CA ASP A 79 -21.24 -9.72 -7.13
C ASP A 79 -21.05 -8.42 -6.34
N LEU A 80 -21.61 -8.36 -5.13
CA LEU A 80 -21.42 -7.21 -4.22
C LEU A 80 -19.95 -7.07 -3.81
N TRP A 81 -19.27 -8.17 -3.47
CA TRP A 81 -17.84 -8.12 -3.14
C TRP A 81 -16.97 -7.75 -4.34
N ARG A 82 -17.29 -8.23 -5.54
CA ARG A 82 -16.57 -7.89 -6.76
C ARG A 82 -16.76 -6.41 -7.13
N ALA A 83 -17.99 -5.89 -7.01
CA ALA A 83 -18.27 -4.48 -7.20
C ALA A 83 -17.52 -3.63 -6.17
N LYS A 84 -17.54 -4.03 -4.90
CA LYS A 84 -16.77 -3.36 -3.84
C LYS A 84 -15.26 -3.40 -4.10
N GLN A 85 -14.70 -4.53 -4.50
CA GLN A 85 -13.28 -4.64 -4.86
C GLN A 85 -12.92 -3.64 -5.96
N LEU A 86 -13.75 -3.57 -7.01
CA LEU A 86 -13.49 -2.67 -8.14
C LEU A 86 -13.57 -1.19 -7.72
N VAL A 87 -14.55 -0.84 -6.88
CA VAL A 87 -14.70 0.50 -6.31
C VAL A 87 -13.52 0.85 -5.42
N ASP A 88 -13.17 0.00 -4.44
CA ASP A 88 -12.08 0.25 -3.50
C ASP A 88 -10.72 0.36 -4.22
N ALA A 89 -10.50 -0.40 -5.30
CA ALA A 89 -9.25 -0.38 -6.07
C ALA A 89 -9.12 0.81 -7.05
N SER A 90 -10.24 1.39 -7.50
CA SER A 90 -10.26 2.34 -8.62
C SER A 90 -10.90 3.70 -8.33
N ILE A 91 -11.68 3.84 -7.25
CA ILE A 91 -12.40 5.07 -6.92
C ILE A 91 -11.81 5.67 -5.64
N HIS A 92 -11.56 6.97 -5.68
CA HIS A 92 -11.05 7.68 -4.52
C HIS A 92 -12.15 7.82 -3.45
N PRO A 93 -11.90 7.46 -2.18
CA PRO A 93 -12.92 7.47 -1.12
C PRO A 93 -13.50 8.86 -0.84
N ASP A 94 -12.68 9.91 -0.87
CA ASP A 94 -13.18 11.26 -0.58
C ASP A 94 -13.88 11.95 -1.77
N THR A 95 -13.32 11.84 -2.98
CA THR A 95 -13.86 12.57 -4.15
C THR A 95 -14.93 11.79 -4.91
N GLN A 96 -15.07 10.48 -4.63
CA GLN A 96 -15.94 9.55 -5.36
C GLN A 96 -15.68 9.53 -6.88
N LYS A 97 -14.48 9.96 -7.31
CA LYS A 97 -14.05 9.97 -8.71
C LYS A 97 -13.02 8.86 -8.96
N PRO A 98 -12.97 8.31 -10.19
CA PRO A 98 -11.93 7.37 -10.58
C PRO A 98 -10.53 7.95 -10.40
N ILE A 99 -9.63 7.16 -9.80
CA ILE A 99 -8.22 7.50 -9.71
C ILE A 99 -7.60 7.36 -11.11
N LEU A 100 -6.80 8.36 -11.48
CA LEU A 100 -6.14 8.46 -12.78
C LEU A 100 -5.21 7.25 -13.03
N LEU A 101 -5.30 6.62 -14.20
CA LEU A 101 -4.31 5.62 -14.63
C LEU A 101 -3.02 6.33 -15.04
N PRO A 102 -1.82 5.80 -14.72
CA PRO A 102 -1.54 4.50 -14.11
C PRO A 102 -1.30 4.58 -12.57
N PHE A 103 -2.04 5.41 -11.84
CA PHE A 103 -1.85 5.66 -10.39
C PHE A 103 -2.90 5.01 -9.49
N ARG A 104 -3.72 4.10 -10.04
CA ARG A 104 -4.57 3.20 -9.24
C ARG A 104 -3.70 2.24 -8.45
N MET A 105 -4.13 1.81 -7.27
CA MET A 105 -3.35 0.89 -6.43
C MET A 105 -2.99 -0.41 -7.15
N ALA A 106 -3.88 -0.94 -8.00
CA ALA A 106 -3.60 -2.10 -8.85
C ALA A 106 -2.50 -1.86 -9.91
N SER A 107 -2.24 -0.61 -10.31
CA SER A 107 -1.13 -0.23 -11.19
C SER A 107 0.21 -0.10 -10.45
N PHE A 108 0.24 -0.23 -9.12
CA PHE A 108 1.47 -0.06 -8.36
C PHE A 108 2.58 -1.00 -8.82
N VAL A 109 2.30 -2.31 -8.95
CA VAL A 109 3.30 -3.28 -9.42
C VAL A 109 3.68 -3.06 -10.89
N PRO A 110 2.74 -2.92 -11.86
CA PRO A 110 3.07 -2.60 -13.24
C PRO A 110 3.94 -1.35 -13.42
N THR A 111 3.63 -0.27 -12.70
CA THR A 111 4.40 0.99 -12.81
C THR A 111 5.78 0.83 -12.17
N ASN A 112 5.87 0.18 -11.01
CA ASN A 112 7.15 -0.08 -10.34
C ASN A 112 8.01 -1.13 -11.05
N LEU A 113 7.44 -2.00 -11.90
CA LEU A 113 8.20 -2.94 -12.73
C LEU A 113 9.19 -2.20 -13.63
N ILE A 114 8.74 -1.11 -14.28
CA ILE A 114 9.58 -0.30 -15.17
C ILE A 114 10.72 0.34 -14.38
N VAL A 115 10.38 0.98 -13.26
CA VAL A 115 11.34 1.65 -12.38
C VAL A 115 12.38 0.67 -11.82
N THR A 116 11.91 -0.46 -11.30
CA THR A 116 12.75 -1.49 -10.69
C THR A 116 13.70 -2.08 -11.72
N THR A 117 13.22 -2.35 -12.95
CA THR A 117 14.07 -2.81 -14.04
C THR A 117 15.21 -1.84 -14.33
N GLY A 118 14.89 -0.54 -14.32
CA GLY A 118 15.88 0.53 -14.49
C GLY A 118 16.88 0.66 -13.35
N LEU A 119 16.41 0.61 -12.10
CA LEU A 119 17.24 0.66 -10.90
C LEU A 119 18.18 -0.54 -10.77
N LEU A 120 17.83 -1.68 -11.39
CA LEU A 120 18.61 -2.92 -11.37
C LEU A 120 19.51 -3.11 -12.59
N ILE A 121 19.68 -2.09 -13.45
CA ILE A 121 20.60 -2.16 -14.59
C ILE A 121 22.03 -2.43 -14.07
N PRO A 122 22.68 -3.54 -14.49
CA PRO A 122 24.05 -3.84 -14.11
C PRO A 122 25.00 -2.75 -14.60
N ASN A 123 25.95 -2.33 -13.75
CA ASN A 123 26.97 -1.33 -14.10
C ASN A 123 26.41 -0.03 -14.69
N ALA A 124 25.21 0.38 -14.25
CA ALA A 124 24.57 1.61 -14.71
C ALA A 124 25.53 2.81 -14.63
N THR A 125 25.47 3.75 -15.57
CA THR A 125 26.25 4.99 -15.52
C THR A 125 25.75 5.92 -14.40
N VAL A 126 26.51 6.97 -14.06
CA VAL A 126 26.04 7.99 -13.10
C VAL A 126 24.73 8.63 -13.58
N ALA A 127 24.65 8.97 -14.87
CA ALA A 127 23.45 9.54 -15.47
C ALA A 127 22.25 8.58 -15.37
N GLN A 128 22.42 7.31 -15.69
CA GLN A 128 21.37 6.29 -15.53
C GLN A 128 20.94 6.12 -14.08
N THR A 129 21.89 6.15 -13.14
CA THR A 129 21.60 6.05 -11.70
C THR A 129 20.72 7.23 -11.26
N ILE A 130 21.10 8.46 -11.63
CA ILE A 130 20.32 9.66 -11.30
C ILE A 130 18.94 9.60 -11.94
N PHE A 131 18.87 9.26 -13.22
CA PHE A 131 17.61 9.16 -13.97
C PHE A 131 16.62 8.22 -13.28
N TRP A 132 17.03 6.98 -12.99
CA TRP A 132 16.12 6.00 -12.38
C TRP A 132 15.77 6.31 -10.93
N GLN A 133 16.67 6.92 -10.16
CA GLN A 133 16.35 7.39 -8.81
C GLN A 133 15.34 8.54 -8.84
N TRP A 134 15.51 9.49 -9.77
CA TRP A 134 14.55 10.57 -10.00
C TRP A 134 13.20 10.01 -10.43
N THR A 135 13.16 9.14 -11.45
CA THR A 135 11.93 8.50 -11.94
C THR A 135 11.19 7.76 -10.82
N ASN A 136 11.92 7.03 -9.96
CA ASN A 136 11.34 6.38 -8.78
C ASN A 136 10.64 7.38 -7.85
N GLN A 137 11.28 8.50 -7.52
CA GLN A 137 10.66 9.50 -6.65
C GLN A 137 9.51 10.24 -7.32
N SER A 138 9.59 10.52 -8.63
CA SER A 138 8.49 11.15 -9.37
C SER A 138 7.24 10.28 -9.36
N ILE A 139 7.40 8.96 -9.59
CA ILE A 139 6.28 8.01 -9.55
C ILE A 139 5.71 7.89 -8.14
N ASN A 140 6.56 7.80 -7.10
CA ASN A 140 6.10 7.76 -5.71
C ASN A 140 5.28 8.99 -5.32
N VAL A 141 5.71 10.18 -5.75
CA VAL A 141 4.97 11.43 -5.51
C VAL A 141 3.64 11.45 -6.27
N ALA A 142 3.62 10.97 -7.52
CA ALA A 142 2.38 10.89 -8.30
C ALA A 142 1.37 9.91 -7.67
N PHE A 143 1.82 8.72 -7.23
CA PHE A 143 0.98 7.79 -6.47
C PHE A 143 0.45 8.44 -5.19
N ASN A 144 1.31 9.10 -4.42
CA ASN A 144 0.89 9.80 -3.21
C ASN A 144 -0.13 10.91 -3.53
N TYR A 145 0.07 11.71 -4.57
CA TYR A 145 -0.87 12.78 -4.95
C TYR A 145 -2.25 12.25 -5.36
N CYS A 146 -2.28 11.18 -6.16
CA CYS A 146 -3.50 10.57 -6.67
C CYS A 146 -4.28 9.79 -5.60
N ASN A 147 -3.61 9.29 -4.55
CA ASN A 147 -4.22 8.48 -3.50
C ASN A 147 -4.24 9.18 -2.11
N ALA A 148 -3.77 10.43 -2.03
CA ALA A 148 -3.77 11.18 -0.78
C ALA A 148 -5.18 11.50 -0.30
N ASN A 149 -5.39 11.34 1.01
CA ASN A 149 -6.58 11.79 1.71
C ASN A 149 -6.82 13.29 1.45
N LYS A 150 -8.02 13.66 1.00
CA LYS A 150 -8.41 15.04 0.65
C LYS A 150 -8.96 15.82 1.83
N THR A 151 -9.19 15.17 2.98
CA THR A 151 -9.65 15.83 4.22
C THR A 151 -8.52 16.54 4.99
N THR A 152 -7.25 16.19 4.72
CA THR A 152 -6.07 16.86 5.29
C THR A 152 -5.12 17.28 4.17
N PRO A 153 -5.45 18.34 3.41
CA PRO A 153 -4.69 18.70 2.21
C PRO A 153 -3.29 19.20 2.54
N MET A 154 -2.33 18.74 1.75
CA MET A 154 -0.97 19.26 1.74
C MET A 154 -0.83 20.32 0.64
N THR A 155 -0.10 21.38 0.91
CA THR A 155 0.14 22.42 -0.09
C THR A 155 1.10 21.94 -1.18
N ASN A 156 0.98 22.47 -2.39
CA ASN A 156 1.88 22.14 -3.50
C ASN A 156 3.35 22.45 -3.15
N ALA A 157 3.60 23.48 -2.34
CA ALA A 157 4.94 23.85 -1.90
C ALA A 157 5.53 22.80 -0.94
N GLU A 158 4.75 22.33 0.04
CA GLU A 158 5.20 21.27 0.94
C GLU A 158 5.50 19.99 0.12
N MET A 159 4.63 19.64 -0.84
CA MET A 159 4.78 18.43 -1.66
C MET A 159 6.02 18.51 -2.56
N GLY A 160 6.24 19.66 -3.18
CA GLY A 160 7.45 19.95 -3.96
C GLY A 160 8.72 19.89 -3.11
N GLY A 161 8.67 20.41 -1.89
CA GLY A 161 9.78 20.31 -0.93
C GLY A 161 10.10 18.87 -0.53
N ALA A 162 9.08 18.08 -0.18
CA ALA A 162 9.24 16.67 0.16
C ALA A 162 9.78 15.84 -1.02
N TYR A 163 9.34 16.15 -2.24
CA TYR A 163 9.82 15.54 -3.48
C TYR A 163 11.30 15.87 -3.76
N ALA A 164 11.67 17.16 -3.68
CA ALA A 164 13.04 17.61 -3.91
C ALA A 164 14.00 16.98 -2.91
N ALA A 165 13.63 16.97 -1.62
CA ALA A 165 14.44 16.37 -0.56
C ALA A 165 14.58 14.84 -0.75
N ALA A 166 13.50 14.14 -1.07
CA ALA A 166 13.55 12.69 -1.32
C ALA A 166 14.41 12.36 -2.55
N THR A 167 14.27 13.12 -3.64
CA THR A 167 15.06 12.94 -4.87
C THR A 167 16.55 13.20 -4.63
N ALA A 168 16.88 14.31 -3.97
CA ALA A 168 18.25 14.63 -3.60
C ALA A 168 18.86 13.55 -2.71
N THR A 169 18.10 13.06 -1.71
CA THR A 169 18.52 11.97 -0.82
C THR A 169 18.78 10.68 -1.61
N SER A 170 17.86 10.28 -2.48
CA SER A 170 17.96 9.06 -3.30
C SER A 170 19.22 9.09 -4.17
N CYS A 171 19.44 10.20 -4.88
CA CYS A 171 20.62 10.38 -5.73
C CYS A 171 21.92 10.43 -4.89
N ALA A 172 21.94 11.20 -3.81
CA ALA A 172 23.13 11.35 -2.96
C ALA A 172 23.56 10.01 -2.34
N VAL A 173 22.62 9.21 -1.84
CA VAL A 173 22.89 7.88 -1.27
C VAL A 173 23.39 6.93 -2.36
N ALA A 174 22.70 6.86 -3.51
CA ALA A 174 23.09 5.96 -4.59
C ALA A 174 24.50 6.25 -5.11
N LEU A 175 24.84 7.53 -5.33
CA LEU A 175 26.14 7.96 -5.83
C LEU A 175 27.24 7.79 -4.78
N SER A 176 26.95 8.10 -3.51
CA SER A 176 27.90 7.90 -2.40
C SER A 176 28.28 6.44 -2.24
N LEU A 177 27.29 5.53 -2.19
CA LEU A 177 27.55 4.10 -2.07
C LEU A 177 28.29 3.54 -3.29
N LYS A 178 27.95 4.03 -4.48
CA LYS A 178 28.65 3.65 -5.71
C LYS A 178 30.13 4.06 -5.68
N LYS A 179 30.42 5.30 -5.24
CA LYS A 179 31.79 5.80 -5.07
C LYS A 179 32.56 5.01 -4.02
N VAL A 180 31.91 4.62 -2.92
CA VAL A 180 32.51 3.76 -1.88
C VAL A 180 32.96 2.43 -2.47
N VAL A 181 32.10 1.76 -3.25
CA VAL A 181 32.45 0.48 -3.90
C VAL A 181 33.55 0.62 -4.95
N GLN A 182 33.56 1.73 -5.69
CA GLN A 182 34.58 1.97 -6.73
C GLN A 182 35.96 2.25 -6.13
N ASN A 183 36.00 2.97 -5.00
CA ASN A 183 37.26 3.37 -4.37
C ASN A 183 37.79 2.35 -3.36
N SER A 184 37.02 1.32 -3.04
CA SER A 184 37.39 0.29 -2.08
C SER A 184 38.25 -0.81 -2.70
N ALA A 185 39.52 -0.48 -2.99
CA ALA A 185 40.52 -1.47 -3.41
C ALA A 185 40.77 -2.58 -2.35
N LYS A 186 40.24 -2.40 -1.13
CA LYS A 186 40.41 -3.31 0.01
C LYS A 186 39.21 -4.23 0.27
N PHE A 187 38.10 -4.11 -0.47
CA PHE A 187 36.95 -4.99 -0.25
C PHE A 187 37.15 -6.33 -0.94
N SER A 188 36.81 -7.41 -0.22
CA SER A 188 36.64 -8.72 -0.83
C SER A 188 35.59 -8.66 -1.96
N PRO A 189 35.75 -9.44 -3.05
CA PRO A 189 34.77 -9.52 -4.14
C PRO A 189 33.33 -9.78 -3.66
N VAL A 190 33.18 -10.55 -2.57
CA VAL A 190 31.88 -10.82 -1.93
C VAL A 190 31.29 -9.55 -1.34
N VAL A 191 32.05 -8.84 -0.52
CA VAL A 191 31.61 -7.59 0.13
C VAL A 191 31.24 -6.53 -0.91
N ALA A 192 32.07 -6.34 -1.93
CA ALA A 192 31.80 -5.37 -3.00
C ALA A 192 30.52 -5.72 -3.79
N SER A 193 30.25 -7.01 -4.02
CA SER A 193 29.05 -7.47 -4.72
C SER A 193 27.80 -7.33 -3.85
N THR A 194 27.89 -7.62 -2.55
CA THR A 194 26.81 -7.40 -1.59
C THR A 194 26.46 -5.92 -1.50
N ILE A 195 27.44 -5.03 -1.35
CA ILE A 195 27.17 -3.59 -1.29
C ILE A 195 26.47 -3.14 -2.57
N ARG A 196 26.95 -3.55 -3.76
CA ARG A 196 26.32 -3.23 -5.06
C ARG A 196 24.86 -3.65 -5.13
N LEU A 197 24.52 -4.84 -4.64
CA LEU A 197 23.15 -5.34 -4.58
C LEU A 197 22.25 -4.43 -3.73
N PHE A 198 22.76 -3.90 -2.61
CA PHE A 198 21.99 -3.06 -1.69
C PHE A 198 21.98 -1.57 -2.04
N ILE A 199 22.74 -1.10 -3.04
CA ILE A 199 22.75 0.33 -3.42
C ILE A 199 21.34 0.82 -3.79
N PRO A 200 20.60 0.17 -4.72
CA PRO A 200 19.28 0.67 -5.12
C PRO A 200 18.31 0.65 -3.95
N TYR A 201 18.31 -0.44 -3.16
CA TYR A 201 17.49 -0.56 -1.96
C TYR A 201 17.74 0.56 -0.96
N THR A 202 18.99 0.79 -0.58
CA THR A 202 19.36 1.75 0.46
C THR A 202 18.96 3.17 0.05
N ALA A 203 19.18 3.52 -1.22
CA ALA A 203 18.76 4.81 -1.77
C ALA A 203 17.24 4.99 -1.72
N VAL A 204 16.48 4.02 -2.22
CA VAL A 204 15.00 4.09 -2.24
C VAL A 204 14.42 4.08 -0.83
N ALA A 205 14.95 3.25 0.07
CA ALA A 205 14.52 3.12 1.45
C ALA A 205 14.70 4.44 2.23
N LEU A 206 15.90 5.04 2.18
CA LEU A 206 16.19 6.28 2.88
C LEU A 206 15.42 7.46 2.30
N ALA A 207 15.34 7.57 0.97
CA ALA A 207 14.54 8.61 0.32
C ALA A 207 13.04 8.45 0.63
N GLY A 208 12.55 7.21 0.66
CA GLY A 208 11.17 6.89 1.03
C GLY A 208 10.85 7.28 2.47
N ALA A 209 11.77 7.04 3.41
CA ALA A 209 11.66 7.50 4.79
C ALA A 209 11.62 9.03 4.86
N VAL A 210 12.59 9.73 4.25
CA VAL A 210 12.62 11.20 4.20
C VAL A 210 11.32 11.76 3.62
N ASN A 211 10.81 11.18 2.53
CA ASN A 211 9.54 11.58 1.96
C ASN A 211 8.39 11.46 2.96
N VAL A 212 8.25 10.34 3.67
CA VAL A 212 7.19 10.13 4.67
C VAL A 212 7.28 11.14 5.81
N PHE A 213 8.47 11.33 6.38
CA PHE A 213 8.68 12.26 7.50
C PHE A 213 8.39 13.72 7.09
N LEU A 214 8.70 14.12 5.86
CA LEU A 214 8.40 15.47 5.37
C LEU A 214 6.92 15.65 5.04
N MET A 215 6.33 14.69 4.32
CA MET A 215 4.91 14.72 3.94
C MET A 215 3.99 14.73 5.17
N ARG A 216 4.36 14.01 6.22
CA ARG A 216 3.58 13.87 7.46
C ARG A 216 4.14 14.70 8.61
N SER A 217 4.92 15.74 8.31
CA SER A 217 5.55 16.60 9.33
C SER A 217 4.54 17.30 10.25
N LYS A 218 3.32 17.59 9.77
CA LYS A 218 2.22 18.12 10.60
C LYS A 218 1.78 17.12 11.66
N GLU A 219 1.69 15.84 11.33
CA GLU A 219 1.33 14.80 12.30
C GLU A 219 2.41 14.61 13.37
N LEU A 220 3.68 14.87 13.03
CA LEU A 220 4.79 14.86 13.99
C LEU A 220 4.74 16.04 14.96
N ARG A 221 4.21 17.19 14.53
CA ARG A 221 4.18 18.43 15.33
C ARG A 221 2.87 18.59 16.10
N SER A 222 1.75 18.38 15.44
CA SER A 222 0.40 18.58 15.97
C SER A 222 -0.24 17.29 16.49
N GLY A 223 0.33 16.13 16.15
CA GLY A 223 -0.22 14.83 16.53
C GLY A 223 -1.34 14.35 15.62
N ILE A 224 -1.80 13.15 15.95
CA ILE A 224 -2.95 12.50 15.31
C ILE A 224 -4.02 12.21 16.35
N THR A 225 -5.27 12.16 15.91
CA THR A 225 -6.41 11.87 16.78
C THR A 225 -6.30 10.46 17.36
N VAL A 226 -6.51 10.37 18.68
CA VAL A 226 -6.56 9.13 19.43
C VAL A 226 -7.97 8.88 19.96
N PHE A 227 -8.38 7.62 19.91
CA PHE A 227 -9.72 7.15 20.27
C PHE A 227 -9.63 6.13 21.40
N ASP A 228 -10.69 5.95 22.19
CA ASP A 228 -10.81 4.79 23.07
C ASP A 228 -11.40 3.56 22.35
N GLU A 229 -11.52 2.44 23.05
CA GLU A 229 -12.14 1.21 22.54
C GLU A 229 -13.62 1.39 22.18
N SER A 230 -14.29 2.36 22.79
CA SER A 230 -15.69 2.72 22.51
C SER A 230 -15.83 3.63 21.28
N GLY A 231 -14.72 4.09 20.70
CA GLY A 231 -14.68 4.98 19.54
C GLY A 231 -14.82 6.46 19.87
N ASN A 232 -14.75 6.84 21.16
CA ASN A 232 -14.78 8.25 21.56
C ASN A 232 -13.42 8.89 21.31
N GLU A 233 -13.43 10.12 20.80
CA GLU A 233 -12.22 10.91 20.58
C GLU A 233 -11.70 11.51 21.91
N HIS A 234 -10.41 11.32 22.19
CA HIS A 234 -9.77 11.82 23.41
C HIS A 234 -8.77 12.96 23.17
N GLY A 235 -8.59 13.38 21.91
CA GLY A 235 -7.71 14.48 21.50
C GLY A 235 -6.65 14.04 20.48
N THR A 236 -5.64 14.90 20.27
CA THR A 236 -4.54 14.66 19.33
C THR A 236 -3.23 14.43 20.07
N SER A 237 -2.46 13.40 19.68
CA SER A 237 -1.20 13.05 20.34
C SER A 237 -0.02 13.04 19.35
N PRO A 238 0.98 13.93 19.50
CA PRO A 238 2.27 13.88 18.80
C PRO A 238 3.01 12.55 18.91
N ALA A 239 2.98 11.89 20.07
CA ALA A 239 3.63 10.60 20.28
C ALA A 239 3.03 9.48 19.38
N ALA A 240 1.70 9.41 19.29
CA ALA A 240 1.01 8.53 18.34
C ALA A 240 1.34 8.90 16.88
N GLY A 241 1.42 10.20 16.57
CA GLY A 241 1.81 10.70 15.25
C GLY A 241 3.20 10.22 14.85
N PHE A 242 4.19 10.38 15.71
CA PHE A 242 5.55 9.89 15.49
C PHE A 242 5.60 8.38 15.23
N ARG A 243 4.83 7.60 15.99
CA ARG A 243 4.74 6.14 15.79
C ARG A 243 4.08 5.77 14.47
N ALA A 244 2.97 6.41 14.13
CA ALA A 244 2.27 6.18 12.88
C ALA A 244 3.20 6.46 11.67
N VAL A 245 3.87 7.62 11.67
CA VAL A 245 4.82 8.02 10.63
C VAL A 245 6.00 7.04 10.55
N SER A 246 6.56 6.63 11.70
CA SER A 246 7.67 5.67 11.76
C SER A 246 7.27 4.28 11.23
N GLN A 247 6.09 3.77 11.59
CA GLN A 247 5.57 2.49 11.08
C GLN A 247 5.35 2.53 9.57
N VAL A 248 4.89 3.67 9.02
CA VAL A 248 4.77 3.83 7.56
C VAL A 248 6.13 3.88 6.89
N ALA A 249 7.11 4.58 7.47
CA ALA A 249 8.49 4.57 6.95
C ALA A 249 9.05 3.14 6.92
N VAL A 250 8.92 2.37 8.01
CA VAL A 250 9.33 0.96 8.08
C VAL A 250 8.58 0.11 7.05
N SER A 251 7.28 0.32 6.86
CA SER A 251 6.49 -0.40 5.84
C SER A 251 7.02 -0.15 4.43
N ARG A 252 7.38 1.10 4.09
CA ARG A 252 7.97 1.43 2.78
C ARG A 252 9.32 0.75 2.59
N MET A 253 10.16 0.72 3.63
CA MET A 253 11.44 0.01 3.60
C MET A 253 11.24 -1.50 3.44
N ALA A 254 10.26 -2.08 4.14
CA ALA A 254 9.93 -3.50 4.05
C ALA A 254 9.41 -3.88 2.66
N THR A 255 8.63 -3.02 2.00
CA THR A 255 8.16 -3.24 0.63
C THR A 255 9.30 -3.16 -0.40
N ALA A 256 10.23 -2.22 -0.24
CA ALA A 256 11.32 -1.99 -1.18
C ALA A 256 12.40 -3.08 -1.13
N LEU A 257 12.67 -3.65 0.05
CA LEU A 257 13.74 -4.62 0.28
C LEU A 257 13.64 -5.85 -0.66
N PRO A 258 12.58 -6.68 -0.60
CA PRO A 258 12.46 -7.86 -1.44
C PRO A 258 12.37 -7.49 -2.93
N SER A 259 11.66 -6.41 -3.26
CA SER A 259 11.48 -5.94 -4.64
C SER A 259 12.80 -5.57 -5.34
N LEU A 260 13.78 -5.05 -4.59
CA LEU A 260 15.07 -4.61 -5.15
C LEU A 260 16.21 -5.60 -4.91
N THR A 261 16.06 -6.57 -4.01
CA THR A 261 17.13 -7.54 -3.68
C THR A 261 16.87 -8.95 -4.19
N LEU A 262 15.62 -9.42 -4.19
CA LEU A 262 15.31 -10.79 -4.61
C LEU A 262 15.47 -11.00 -6.13
N PRO A 263 15.02 -10.11 -7.03
CA PRO A 263 15.13 -10.37 -8.47
C PRO A 263 16.59 -10.59 -8.92
N PRO A 264 17.58 -9.77 -8.54
CA PRO A 264 18.98 -10.03 -8.89
C PRO A 264 19.52 -11.34 -8.30
N LEU A 265 19.14 -11.70 -7.07
CA LEU A 265 19.56 -12.95 -6.42
C LEU A 265 18.97 -14.17 -7.14
N LEU A 266 17.67 -14.14 -7.43
CA LEU A 266 16.99 -15.21 -8.16
C LEU A 266 17.53 -15.35 -9.58
N LEU A 267 17.81 -14.24 -10.27
CA LEU A 267 18.41 -14.26 -11.60
C LEU A 267 19.80 -14.93 -11.58
N ALA A 268 20.63 -14.61 -10.58
CA ALA A 268 21.93 -15.24 -10.38
C ALA A 268 21.82 -16.74 -10.07
N LEU A 269 20.86 -17.15 -9.23
CA LEU A 269 20.59 -18.56 -8.94
C LEU A 269 20.11 -19.32 -10.17
N ILE A 270 19.19 -18.74 -10.95
CA ILE A 270 18.71 -19.33 -12.21
C ILE A 270 19.87 -19.53 -13.17
N ASN A 271 20.73 -18.53 -13.36
CA ASN A 271 21.89 -18.66 -14.24
C ASN A 271 22.81 -19.81 -13.78
N ARG A 272 23.09 -19.90 -12.47
CA ARG A 272 23.93 -20.93 -11.87
C ARG A 272 23.36 -22.34 -12.03
N TYR A 273 22.07 -22.54 -11.74
CA TYR A 273 21.44 -23.87 -11.80
C TYR A 273 21.02 -24.29 -13.22
N SER A 274 20.87 -23.33 -14.14
CA SER A 274 20.47 -23.60 -15.53
C SER A 274 21.67 -23.71 -16.47
N ASN A 275 22.84 -24.15 -15.98
CA ASN A 275 24.08 -24.29 -16.77
C ASN A 275 24.44 -23.03 -17.59
N ASN A 276 24.36 -21.85 -16.97
CA ASN A 276 24.63 -20.55 -17.59
C ASN A 276 23.75 -20.24 -18.81
N LEU A 277 22.49 -20.69 -18.79
CA LEU A 277 21.53 -20.45 -19.87
C LEU A 277 21.39 -18.97 -20.24
N LEU A 278 21.43 -18.07 -19.25
CA LEU A 278 21.25 -16.63 -19.48
C LEU A 278 22.47 -16.00 -20.16
N GLU A 279 23.67 -16.52 -19.90
CA GLU A 279 24.88 -16.16 -20.64
C GLU A 279 24.84 -16.68 -22.08
N ARG A 280 24.35 -17.91 -22.28
CA ARG A 280 24.20 -18.52 -23.61
C ARG A 280 23.11 -17.87 -24.46
N ARG A 281 22.06 -17.34 -23.82
CA ARG A 281 20.93 -16.68 -24.49
C ARG A 281 20.66 -15.30 -23.85
N PRO A 282 21.46 -14.27 -24.17
CA PRO A 282 21.31 -12.93 -23.59
C PRO A 282 19.93 -12.31 -23.77
N ARG A 283 19.23 -12.66 -24.87
CA ARG A 283 17.85 -12.20 -25.14
C ARG A 283 16.84 -12.66 -24.08
N LEU A 284 17.13 -13.70 -23.31
CA LEU A 284 16.27 -14.20 -22.23
C LEU A 284 16.46 -13.45 -20.91
N VAL A 285 17.56 -12.70 -20.74
CA VAL A 285 17.85 -11.99 -19.48
C VAL A 285 16.74 -10.99 -19.14
N LEU A 286 16.36 -10.15 -20.11
CA LEU A 286 15.31 -9.14 -19.90
C LEU A 286 13.94 -9.76 -19.57
N PRO A 287 13.37 -10.69 -20.36
CA PRO A 287 12.07 -11.27 -20.05
C PRO A 287 12.08 -12.06 -18.73
N VAL A 288 13.15 -12.78 -18.40
CA VAL A 288 13.28 -13.48 -17.11
C VAL A 288 13.33 -12.47 -15.97
N ASN A 289 14.11 -11.40 -16.09
CA ASN A 289 14.19 -10.36 -15.07
C ASN A 289 12.84 -9.66 -14.86
N LEU A 290 12.12 -9.32 -15.94
CA LEU A 290 10.78 -8.73 -15.86
C LEU A 290 9.78 -9.68 -15.18
N ALA A 291 9.84 -10.97 -15.50
CA ALA A 291 9.00 -11.99 -14.86
C ALA A 291 9.30 -12.12 -13.35
N LEU A 292 10.59 -12.13 -12.97
CA LEU A 292 11.01 -12.18 -11.57
C LEU A 292 10.56 -10.95 -10.78
N ILE A 293 10.79 -9.74 -11.31
CA ILE A 293 10.36 -8.49 -10.67
C ILE A 293 8.84 -8.48 -10.52
N SER A 294 8.09 -8.90 -11.55
CA SER A 294 6.63 -8.96 -11.49
C SER A 294 6.14 -9.96 -10.45
N CYS A 295 6.73 -11.17 -10.42
CA CYS A 295 6.36 -12.21 -9.46
C CYS A 295 6.66 -11.77 -8.02
N VAL A 296 7.87 -11.25 -7.76
CA VAL A 296 8.27 -10.73 -6.44
C VAL A 296 7.39 -9.56 -6.04
N GLY A 297 7.10 -8.63 -6.95
CA GLY A 297 6.26 -7.46 -6.68
C GLY A 297 4.83 -7.84 -6.32
N LEU A 298 4.18 -8.69 -7.12
CA LEU A 298 2.80 -9.16 -6.88
C LEU A 298 2.69 -9.97 -5.60
N THR A 299 3.69 -10.79 -5.29
CA THR A 299 3.68 -11.62 -4.08
C THR A 299 4.04 -10.83 -2.84
N THR A 300 5.02 -9.93 -2.89
CA THR A 300 5.54 -9.32 -1.66
C THR A 300 4.78 -8.06 -1.24
N LEU A 301 4.23 -7.31 -2.19
CA LEU A 301 3.53 -6.07 -1.89
C LEU A 301 2.39 -6.25 -0.86
N PRO A 302 1.47 -7.23 -1.00
CA PRO A 302 0.41 -7.42 -0.01
C PRO A 302 0.94 -7.81 1.37
N PHE A 303 2.02 -8.59 1.44
CA PHE A 303 2.62 -9.04 2.70
C PHE A 303 3.35 -7.91 3.43
N ALA A 304 4.03 -7.04 2.69
CA ALA A 304 4.75 -5.91 3.25
C ALA A 304 3.81 -4.81 3.76
N ILE A 305 2.74 -4.50 3.02
CA ILE A 305 1.75 -3.50 3.46
C ILE A 305 0.94 -4.02 4.67
N ALA A 306 0.67 -5.32 4.72
CA ALA A 306 -0.03 -5.97 5.84
C ALA A 306 0.78 -6.02 7.16
N LEU A 307 2.05 -5.60 7.16
CA LEU A 307 2.95 -5.73 8.32
C LEU A 307 2.39 -5.05 9.57
N PHE A 308 1.79 -3.86 9.44
CA PHE A 308 1.12 -3.20 10.55
C PHE A 308 -0.37 -2.97 10.25
N PRO A 309 -1.23 -3.02 11.27
CA PRO A 309 -2.64 -2.72 11.10
C PRO A 309 -2.87 -1.24 10.78
N GLN A 310 -3.97 -0.94 10.07
CA GLN A 310 -4.38 0.45 9.81
C GLN A 310 -4.80 1.17 11.10
N ARG A 311 -5.43 0.45 12.03
CA ARG A 311 -5.71 0.93 13.39
C ARG A 311 -4.74 0.27 14.35
N ALA A 312 -3.94 1.07 15.04
CA ALA A 312 -2.96 0.60 16.00
C ALA A 312 -3.34 1.08 17.40
N SER A 313 -3.09 0.26 18.42
CA SER A 313 -3.26 0.64 19.82
C SER A 313 -1.93 1.07 20.44
N VAL A 314 -2.01 1.98 21.40
CA VAL A 314 -0.88 2.49 22.19
C VAL A 314 -1.32 2.64 23.63
N ASP A 315 -0.44 2.25 24.54
CA ASP A 315 -0.66 2.40 25.98
C ASP A 315 -0.65 3.89 26.37
N ALA A 316 -1.59 4.29 27.24
CA ALA A 316 -1.67 5.64 27.80
C ALA A 316 -0.35 6.10 28.42
N ALA A 317 0.43 5.20 29.02
CA ALA A 317 1.74 5.51 29.60
C ALA A 317 2.76 5.99 28.56
N GLN A 318 2.61 5.54 27.31
CA GLN A 318 3.49 5.86 26.20
C GLN A 318 3.08 7.12 25.43
N LEU A 319 1.95 7.73 25.82
CA LEU A 319 1.49 9.02 25.33
C LEU A 319 1.85 10.14 26.30
N GLU A 320 1.47 11.36 25.92
CA GLU A 320 1.60 12.57 26.70
C GLU A 320 0.88 12.44 28.05
N PRO A 321 1.36 13.11 29.12
CA PRO A 321 0.78 12.97 30.47
C PRO A 321 -0.72 13.24 30.56
N GLU A 322 -1.25 14.07 29.67
CA GLU A 322 -2.69 14.40 29.56
C GLU A 322 -3.58 13.21 29.22
N PHE A 323 -3.02 12.16 28.58
CA PHE A 323 -3.75 10.95 28.22
C PHE A 323 -3.79 9.90 29.35
N ARG A 324 -2.90 10.00 30.34
CA ARG A 324 -2.75 8.99 31.41
C ARG A 324 -3.89 8.96 32.41
N ASN A 325 -4.61 10.08 32.54
CA ASN A 325 -5.73 10.23 33.49
C ASN A 325 -7.08 10.38 32.77
N LYS A 326 -7.16 10.08 31.47
CA LYS A 326 -8.42 10.13 30.71
C LYS A 326 -9.32 8.98 31.14
N ILE A 327 -10.60 9.29 31.29
CA ILE A 327 -11.65 8.34 31.64
C ILE A 327 -12.52 8.16 30.41
N ASN A 328 -12.88 6.92 30.11
CA ASN A 328 -13.83 6.62 29.05
C ASN A 328 -15.22 7.11 29.48
N PRO A 329 -15.86 8.04 28.74
CA PRO A 329 -17.16 8.60 29.12
C PRO A 329 -18.29 7.57 29.08
N THR A 330 -18.12 6.46 28.34
CA THR A 330 -19.10 5.38 28.21
C THR A 330 -19.00 4.35 29.33
N THR A 331 -17.78 4.00 29.76
CA THR A 331 -17.56 2.95 30.76
C THR A 331 -17.24 3.49 32.16
N GLY A 332 -16.88 4.78 32.27
CA GLY A 332 -16.45 5.40 33.53
C GLY A 332 -15.09 4.91 34.05
N GLN A 333 -14.37 4.08 33.28
CA GLN A 333 -13.08 3.51 33.66
C GLN A 333 -11.90 4.27 33.03
N PRO A 334 -10.72 4.26 33.66
CA PRO A 334 -9.51 4.85 33.08
C PRO A 334 -9.16 4.20 31.74
N VAL A 335 -8.81 5.02 30.75
CA VAL A 335 -8.38 4.54 29.43
C VAL A 335 -6.93 4.09 29.51
N HIS A 336 -6.71 2.78 29.46
CA HIS A 336 -5.35 2.21 29.45
C HIS A 336 -4.75 2.15 28.06
N GLN A 337 -5.56 2.04 27.01
CA GLN A 337 -5.12 1.98 25.63
C GLN A 337 -5.92 2.92 24.74
N PHE A 338 -5.20 3.59 23.85
CA PHE A 338 -5.75 4.45 22.82
C PHE A 338 -5.52 3.85 21.44
N ILE A 339 -6.49 4.02 20.56
CA ILE A 339 -6.47 3.56 19.18
C ILE A 339 -6.24 4.77 18.27
N TYR A 340 -5.32 4.67 17.32
CA TYR A 340 -5.10 5.71 16.30
C TYR A 340 -5.08 5.11 14.89
N ASN A 341 -5.40 5.93 13.90
CA ASN A 341 -5.31 5.55 12.50
C ASN A 341 -3.90 5.83 11.95
N ARG A 342 -3.20 4.79 11.53
CA ARG A 342 -1.85 4.88 10.95
C ARG A 342 -1.86 5.55 9.57
N GLY A 343 -2.95 5.40 8.82
CA GLY A 343 -2.96 5.65 7.38
C GLY A 343 -2.24 4.55 6.58
N LEU A 344 -2.28 4.68 5.25
CA LEU A 344 -1.64 3.79 4.29
C LEU A 344 -0.24 4.27 3.90
#